data_AF-A0A966ULK1-F1
#
_entry.id   AF-A0A966ULK1-F1
#
_cell.length_a   1.000
_cell.length_b   1.000
_cell.length_c   1.000
_cell.angle_alpha   90.00
_cell.angle_beta   90.00
_cell.angle_gamma   90.00
#
_symmetry.space_group_name_H-M   'P 1'
#
loop_
_entity.id
_entity.type
_entity.pdbx_description
1 polymer ?
#
loop_
_entity_poly.entity_id
_entity_poly.type
_entity_poly.pdbx_seq_one_letter_code
_entity_poly.pdbx_strand_id
1 'polypeptide(L)'
;MKTTLLRSSLVSLFIVASVFGVADMASANDGDLDTTWGSSGLVYLGLSDYDFVVDVSPFGSDDVQVLGNIDSTGSGGPYNSAIVSRYNTDGSLDSSCGGTGSVTFTTPDTFEASDMVVLGDGSTIVVGTDLSTPVRGLAIKYTPACQLDTTFGSAGVFSYTDRLGVSFSSIDVESDNSLVIGGLTNFAQAEFSMDPAMTTP
;
A
#
# COMPACT_ATOMS: atom_id res chain seq x y z
N MET A 1 63.68 -53.80 35.10
CA MET A 1 62.56 -52.97 35.57
C MET A 1 61.54 -52.93 34.43
N LYS A 2 60.32 -53.41 34.69
CA LYS A 2 59.21 -53.61 33.74
C LYS A 2 58.54 -52.29 33.37
N THR A 3 58.09 -52.13 32.11
CA THR A 3 56.81 -51.51 31.67
C THR A 3 56.72 -51.61 30.13
N THR A 4 56.01 -52.57 29.54
CA THR A 4 54.57 -52.63 29.22
C THR A 4 54.15 -51.78 28.01
N LEU A 5 53.69 -52.49 26.97
CA LEU A 5 53.11 -52.09 25.67
C LEU A 5 51.88 -51.20 25.78
N LEU A 6 51.54 -50.50 24.68
CA LEU A 6 50.19 -50.54 24.07
C LEU A 6 50.24 -50.07 22.60
N ARG A 7 49.65 -50.89 21.73
CA ARG A 7 49.34 -50.59 20.32
C ARG A 7 48.07 -49.73 20.30
N SER A 8 48.02 -48.67 19.49
CA SER A 8 46.80 -47.89 19.24
C SER A 8 46.36 -48.06 17.79
N SER A 9 45.09 -48.42 17.63
CA SER A 9 44.43 -48.83 16.39
C SER A 9 44.07 -47.65 15.49
N LEU A 10 43.97 -47.92 14.18
CA LEU A 10 43.42 -47.00 13.17
C LEU A 10 42.00 -46.55 13.52
N VAL A 11 41.69 -45.27 13.27
CA VAL A 11 40.33 -44.79 13.03
C VAL A 11 40.34 -44.09 11.67
N SER A 12 39.78 -44.76 10.67
CA SER A 12 39.48 -44.17 9.36
C SER A 12 38.30 -43.21 9.53
N LEU A 13 38.51 -41.94 9.26
CA LEU A 13 37.45 -40.93 9.27
C LEU A 13 36.69 -40.97 7.94
N PHE A 14 35.48 -41.52 7.93
CA PHE A 14 34.50 -41.29 6.86
C PHE A 14 33.87 -39.91 7.08
N ILE A 15 34.23 -38.92 6.27
CA ILE A 15 33.42 -37.71 6.15
C ILE A 15 32.30 -38.02 5.16
N VAL A 16 31.11 -38.30 5.69
CA VAL A 16 29.88 -38.18 4.90
C VAL A 16 29.63 -36.68 4.75
N ALA A 17 30.01 -36.11 3.61
CA ALA A 17 29.58 -34.78 3.24
C ALA A 17 28.08 -34.85 2.93
N SER A 18 27.25 -34.55 3.93
CA SER A 18 25.85 -34.23 3.72
C SER A 18 25.79 -32.97 2.86
N VAL A 19 25.44 -33.13 1.58
CA VAL A 19 25.03 -32.02 0.73
C VAL A 19 23.71 -31.52 1.31
N PHE A 20 23.78 -30.47 2.13
CA PHE A 20 22.61 -29.64 2.36
C PHE A 20 22.31 -28.98 1.02
N GLY A 21 21.16 -29.30 0.45
CA GLY A 21 20.61 -28.54 -0.66
C GLY A 21 20.39 -27.12 -0.18
N VAL A 22 21.36 -26.25 -0.43
CA VAL A 22 21.07 -24.84 -0.58
C VAL A 22 20.10 -24.79 -1.76
N ALA A 23 18.86 -24.37 -1.50
CA ALA A 23 18.01 -23.92 -2.58
C ALA A 23 18.86 -22.91 -3.37
N ASP A 24 19.03 -23.16 -4.66
CA ASP A 24 19.59 -22.18 -5.59
C ASP A 24 18.76 -20.91 -5.37
N MET A 25 19.31 -19.95 -4.63
CA MET A 25 18.89 -18.56 -4.79
C MET A 25 19.43 -18.19 -6.16
N ALA A 26 18.63 -18.51 -7.19
CA ALA A 26 18.90 -18.09 -8.54
C ALA A 26 19.21 -16.59 -8.48
N SER A 27 20.42 -16.23 -8.88
CA SER A 27 20.88 -14.86 -8.99
C SER A 27 19.90 -14.10 -9.88
N ALA A 28 18.96 -13.38 -9.28
CA ALA A 28 18.15 -12.41 -10.00
C ALA A 28 19.12 -11.36 -10.58
N ASN A 29 19.07 -11.15 -11.89
CA ASN A 29 19.77 -10.04 -12.53
C ASN A 29 18.97 -8.75 -12.29
N ASP A 30 19.63 -7.61 -12.46
CA ASP A 30 18.93 -6.32 -12.45
C ASP A 30 17.79 -6.34 -13.48
N GLY A 31 16.56 -6.07 -13.01
CA GLY A 31 15.35 -6.08 -13.85
C GLY A 31 14.64 -7.43 -13.96
N ASP A 32 15.15 -8.50 -13.34
CA ASP A 32 14.39 -9.75 -13.19
C ASP A 32 13.24 -9.55 -12.19
N LEU A 33 12.09 -10.17 -12.49
CA LEU A 33 10.98 -10.19 -11.55
C LEU A 33 11.37 -10.97 -10.28
N ASP A 34 10.98 -10.45 -9.12
CA ASP A 34 11.05 -11.20 -7.88
C ASP A 34 10.00 -12.31 -7.89
N THR A 35 10.42 -13.52 -8.25
CA THR A 35 9.50 -14.67 -8.33
C THR A 35 8.97 -15.15 -6.98
N THR A 36 9.48 -14.63 -5.85
CA THR A 36 8.95 -14.91 -4.51
C THR A 36 7.73 -14.07 -4.16
N TRP A 37 7.47 -13.00 -4.92
CA TRP A 37 6.27 -12.19 -4.82
C TRP A 37 5.11 -12.83 -5.58
N GLY A 38 4.05 -13.21 -4.86
CA GLY A 38 2.82 -13.74 -5.43
C GLY A 38 3.06 -14.96 -6.33
N SER A 39 2.45 -14.94 -7.51
CA SER A 39 2.61 -15.98 -8.53
C SER A 39 3.52 -15.48 -9.64
N SER A 40 4.78 -15.93 -9.63
CA SER A 40 5.80 -15.56 -10.63
C SER A 40 6.09 -14.06 -10.70
N GLY A 41 6.12 -13.38 -9.54
CA GLY A 41 6.37 -11.94 -9.43
C GLY A 41 5.15 -11.07 -9.64
N LEU A 42 3.94 -11.66 -9.65
CA LEU A 42 2.69 -10.96 -9.92
C LEU A 42 1.61 -11.34 -8.91
N VAL A 43 0.80 -10.35 -8.53
CA VAL A 43 -0.40 -10.53 -7.71
C VAL A 43 -1.58 -9.95 -8.46
N TYR A 44 -2.68 -10.69 -8.47
CA TYR A 44 -3.94 -10.27 -9.08
C TYR A 44 -5.01 -10.28 -8.00
N LEU A 45 -5.63 -9.13 -7.75
CA LEU A 45 -6.71 -9.02 -6.79
C LEU A 45 -8.02 -9.62 -7.32
N GLY A 46 -8.11 -9.85 -8.64
CA GLY A 46 -9.24 -10.53 -9.27
C GLY A 46 -10.55 -9.75 -9.17
N LEU A 47 -10.48 -8.42 -9.22
CA LEU A 47 -11.65 -7.56 -9.23
C LEU A 47 -12.34 -7.61 -10.61
N SER A 48 -13.58 -7.11 -10.69
CA SER A 48 -14.31 -7.00 -11.95
C SER A 48 -13.60 -6.08 -12.96
N ASP A 49 -13.84 -6.31 -14.25
CA ASP A 49 -13.12 -5.91 -15.47
C ASP A 49 -12.58 -4.45 -15.61
N TYR A 50 -12.85 -3.53 -14.70
CA TYR A 50 -12.35 -2.16 -14.73
C TYR A 50 -11.74 -1.76 -13.38
N ASP A 51 -10.46 -2.11 -13.22
CA ASP A 51 -9.59 -1.64 -12.16
C ASP A 51 -8.24 -1.17 -12.74
N PHE A 52 -7.53 -0.35 -11.96
CA PHE A 52 -6.10 -0.13 -12.17
C PHE A 52 -5.44 0.31 -10.86
N VAL A 53 -4.17 -0.03 -10.72
CA VAL A 53 -3.32 0.45 -9.63
C VAL A 53 -2.94 1.89 -9.91
N VAL A 54 -3.12 2.73 -8.91
CA VAL A 54 -2.81 4.17 -8.90
C VAL A 54 -1.43 4.39 -8.29
N ASP A 55 -1.22 3.84 -7.10
CA ASP A 55 0.00 4.06 -6.31
C ASP A 55 0.35 2.85 -5.43
N VAL A 56 1.63 2.74 -5.06
CA VAL A 56 2.17 1.74 -4.15
C VAL A 56 3.08 2.44 -3.13
N SER A 57 2.76 2.28 -1.84
CA SER A 57 3.47 2.94 -0.75
C SER A 57 3.97 1.90 0.26
N PRO A 58 5.20 2.04 0.79
CA PRO A 58 5.69 1.19 1.87
C PRO A 58 4.78 1.25 3.10
N PHE A 59 4.54 0.11 3.73
CA PHE A 59 3.77 0.01 4.96
C PHE A 59 4.58 -0.72 6.04
N GLY A 60 5.03 0.01 7.06
CA GLY A 60 5.89 -0.58 8.08
C GLY A 60 7.27 -0.97 7.52
N SER A 61 7.84 -2.08 7.98
CA SER A 61 9.17 -2.54 7.57
C SER A 61 9.19 -3.36 6.28
N ASP A 62 8.11 -4.09 6.02
CA ASP A 62 8.15 -5.23 5.10
C ASP A 62 6.90 -5.30 4.18
N ASP A 63 5.79 -4.69 4.57
CA ASP A 63 4.55 -4.75 3.81
C ASP A 63 4.45 -3.56 2.85
N VAL A 64 3.53 -3.67 1.89
CA VAL A 64 3.18 -2.57 1.00
C VAL A 64 1.68 -2.35 0.99
N GLN A 65 1.31 -1.09 0.83
CA GLN A 65 -0.06 -0.69 0.57
C GLN A 65 -0.20 -0.32 -0.90
N VAL A 66 -1.32 -0.67 -1.50
CA VAL A 66 -1.64 -0.43 -2.91
C VAL A 66 -2.96 0.30 -2.99
N LEU A 67 -2.98 1.42 -3.72
CA LEU A 67 -4.16 2.18 -4.05
C LEU A 67 -4.60 1.84 -5.46
N GLY A 68 -5.89 1.65 -5.67
CA GLY A 68 -6.48 1.49 -7.00
C GLY A 68 -7.81 2.22 -7.16
N ASN A 69 -8.18 2.45 -8.40
CA ASN A 69 -9.53 2.88 -8.77
C ASN A 69 -10.32 1.69 -9.30
N ILE A 70 -11.59 1.57 -8.89
CA ILE A 70 -12.48 0.47 -9.30
C ILE A 70 -13.86 1.01 -9.67
N ASP A 71 -14.52 0.35 -10.62
CA ASP A 71 -15.97 0.44 -10.77
C ASP A 71 -16.64 -0.53 -9.79
N SER A 72 -17.13 -0.02 -8.66
CA SER A 72 -17.77 -0.85 -7.65
C SER A 72 -19.11 -1.46 -8.10
N THR A 73 -19.67 -0.99 -9.22
CA THR A 73 -20.94 -1.46 -9.78
C THR A 73 -20.74 -2.56 -10.82
N GLY A 74 -19.52 -2.73 -11.34
CA GLY A 74 -19.21 -3.69 -12.40
C GLY A 74 -19.97 -3.44 -13.70
N SER A 75 -20.42 -2.20 -13.93
CA SER A 75 -21.24 -1.82 -15.08
C SER A 75 -20.42 -1.38 -16.30
N GLY A 76 -19.10 -1.25 -16.13
CA GLY A 76 -18.22 -0.61 -17.12
C GLY A 76 -18.41 0.92 -17.14
N GLY A 77 -18.88 1.46 -16.01
CA GLY A 77 -19.09 2.88 -15.79
C GLY A 77 -17.81 3.58 -15.34
N PRO A 78 -17.87 4.90 -15.07
CA PRO A 78 -16.75 5.64 -14.51
C PRO A 78 -16.39 5.13 -13.10
N TYR A 79 -15.10 5.20 -12.74
CA TYR A 79 -14.60 4.76 -11.44
C TYR A 79 -15.23 5.55 -10.31
N ASN A 80 -16.02 4.90 -9.47
CA ASN A 80 -16.74 5.55 -8.37
C ASN A 80 -16.14 5.21 -7.01
N SER A 81 -14.99 4.54 -6.99
CA SER A 81 -14.45 3.95 -5.77
C SER A 81 -12.94 3.84 -5.79
N ALA A 82 -12.35 4.13 -4.64
CA ALA A 82 -10.98 3.79 -4.32
C ALA A 82 -10.93 2.45 -3.59
N ILE A 83 -9.97 1.62 -3.92
CA ILE A 83 -9.61 0.44 -3.14
C ILE A 83 -8.22 0.61 -2.54
N VAL A 84 -8.10 0.29 -1.27
CA VAL A 84 -6.83 0.24 -0.55
C VAL A 84 -6.61 -1.21 -0.14
N SER A 85 -5.52 -1.78 -0.62
CA SER A 85 -5.11 -3.16 -0.33
C SER A 85 -3.77 -3.16 0.38
N ARG A 86 -3.54 -4.12 1.29
CA ARG A 86 -2.22 -4.34 1.89
C ARG A 86 -1.73 -5.73 1.58
N TYR A 87 -0.45 -5.84 1.25
CA TYR A 87 0.22 -7.08 0.90
C TYR A 87 1.44 -7.31 1.79
N ASN A 88 1.62 -8.55 2.23
CA ASN A 88 2.82 -9.02 2.90
C ASN A 88 3.97 -9.14 1.88
N THR A 89 5.20 -9.35 2.37
CA THR A 89 6.41 -9.56 1.54
C THR A 89 6.32 -10.68 0.52
N ASP A 90 5.45 -11.66 0.72
CA ASP A 90 5.23 -12.78 -0.21
C ASP A 90 4.14 -12.49 -1.26
N GLY A 91 3.61 -11.26 -1.28
CA GLY A 91 2.51 -10.84 -2.16
C GLY A 91 1.13 -11.35 -1.74
N SER A 92 1.00 -12.05 -0.61
CA SER A 92 -0.31 -12.40 -0.05
C SER A 92 -0.97 -11.18 0.59
N LEU A 93 -2.31 -11.14 0.57
CA LEU A 93 -3.07 -10.08 1.24
C LEU A 93 -2.90 -10.13 2.77
N ASP A 94 -2.59 -8.99 3.38
CA ASP A 94 -2.57 -8.85 4.84
C ASP A 94 -3.98 -8.68 5.40
N SER A 95 -4.55 -9.76 5.93
CA SER A 95 -5.88 -9.76 6.56
C SER A 95 -6.08 -8.75 7.70
N SER A 96 -5.02 -8.17 8.27
CA SER A 96 -5.16 -7.10 9.28
C SER A 96 -5.74 -5.81 8.69
N CYS A 97 -5.60 -5.61 7.38
CA CYS A 97 -6.23 -4.53 6.63
C CYS A 97 -7.68 -4.93 6.27
N GLY A 98 -8.68 -4.31 6.90
CA GLY A 98 -10.08 -4.56 6.52
C GLY A 98 -10.65 -5.94 6.88
N GLY A 99 -9.87 -6.85 7.47
CA GLY A 99 -10.26 -8.25 7.73
C GLY A 99 -10.05 -9.19 6.53
N THR A 100 -9.93 -8.65 5.32
CA THR A 100 -9.77 -9.40 4.06
C THR A 100 -8.54 -9.00 3.26
N GLY A 101 -7.78 -8.01 3.75
CA GLY A 101 -6.63 -7.41 3.08
C GLY A 101 -6.95 -6.26 2.16
N SER A 102 -8.21 -5.86 2.01
CA SER A 102 -8.60 -4.71 1.21
C SER A 102 -9.86 -4.03 1.73
N VAL A 103 -9.95 -2.72 1.50
CA VAL A 103 -11.12 -1.91 1.80
C VAL A 103 -11.46 -1.02 0.63
N THR A 104 -12.75 -0.80 0.40
CA THR A 104 -13.25 0.09 -0.65
C THR A 104 -13.91 1.31 -0.01
N PHE A 105 -13.62 2.49 -0.55
CA PHE A 105 -14.39 3.70 -0.29
C PHE A 105 -15.10 4.11 -1.56
N THR A 106 -16.42 4.33 -1.45
CA THR A 106 -17.31 4.62 -2.57
C THR A 106 -18.03 5.94 -2.33
N THR A 107 -18.07 6.78 -3.35
CA THR A 107 -18.91 7.98 -3.37
C THR A 107 -20.22 7.73 -4.14
N PRO A 108 -21.27 8.53 -3.92
CA PRO A 108 -22.47 8.49 -4.77
C PRO A 108 -22.18 8.86 -6.23
N ASP A 109 -21.19 9.73 -6.43
CA ASP A 109 -20.68 10.17 -7.73
C ASP A 109 -19.38 9.44 -8.10
N THR A 110 -18.71 9.86 -9.16
CA THR A 110 -17.38 9.37 -9.56
C THR A 110 -16.32 9.88 -8.58
N PHE A 111 -15.44 8.99 -8.11
CA PHE A 111 -14.27 9.33 -7.32
C PHE A 111 -13.03 8.70 -7.93
N GLU A 112 -12.12 9.56 -8.36
CA GLU A 112 -10.85 9.18 -8.95
C GLU A 112 -9.74 9.43 -7.91
N ALA A 113 -9.33 8.37 -7.23
CA ALA A 113 -8.16 8.40 -6.38
C ALA A 113 -6.91 8.68 -7.21
N SER A 114 -6.01 9.50 -6.69
CA SER A 114 -4.85 10.01 -7.42
C SER A 114 -3.52 9.66 -6.75
N ASP A 115 -3.47 9.66 -5.42
CA ASP A 115 -2.23 9.47 -4.67
C ASP A 115 -2.50 9.06 -3.22
N MET A 116 -1.52 8.45 -2.54
CA MET A 116 -1.62 8.16 -1.11
C MET A 116 -0.29 8.33 -0.36
N VAL A 117 -0.41 8.55 0.95
CA VAL A 117 0.72 8.51 1.88
C VAL A 117 0.40 7.65 3.09
N VAL A 118 1.39 6.91 3.57
CA VAL A 118 1.37 6.22 4.87
C VAL A 118 2.08 7.09 5.89
N LEU A 119 1.40 7.43 6.98
CA LEU A 119 1.91 8.27 8.05
C LEU A 119 2.74 7.45 9.05
N GLY A 120 3.51 8.14 9.89
CA GLY A 120 4.40 7.49 10.87
C GLY A 120 3.68 6.67 11.95
N ASP A 121 2.38 6.86 12.15
CA ASP A 121 1.55 6.04 13.03
C ASP A 121 0.93 4.82 12.33
N GLY A 122 1.20 4.65 11.02
CA GLY A 122 0.64 3.62 10.15
C GLY A 122 -0.76 3.95 9.62
N SER A 123 -1.31 5.14 9.88
CA SER A 123 -2.53 5.58 9.19
C SER A 123 -2.21 5.94 7.74
N THR A 124 -3.21 5.87 6.87
CA THR A 124 -3.07 6.12 5.43
C THR A 124 -3.97 7.28 5.05
N ILE A 125 -3.49 8.19 4.21
CA ILE A 125 -4.33 9.21 3.59
C ILE A 125 -4.32 9.01 2.09
N VAL A 126 -5.52 8.91 1.52
CA VAL A 126 -5.75 8.86 0.08
C VAL A 126 -6.31 10.20 -0.37
N VAL A 127 -5.78 10.74 -1.45
CA VAL A 127 -6.35 11.94 -2.09
C VAL A 127 -6.89 11.61 -3.47
N GLY A 128 -7.86 12.41 -3.91
CA GLY A 128 -8.42 12.27 -5.24
C GLY A 128 -9.48 13.31 -5.53
N THR A 129 -10.18 13.07 -6.64
CA THR A 129 -11.16 14.00 -7.19
C THR A 129 -12.53 13.36 -7.23
N ASP A 130 -13.49 14.00 -6.59
CA ASP A 130 -14.92 13.70 -6.70
C ASP A 130 -15.51 14.57 -7.83
N LEU A 131 -15.99 13.92 -8.89
CA LEU A 131 -16.53 14.59 -10.10
C LEU A 131 -17.99 15.01 -9.97
N SER A 132 -18.50 15.18 -8.76
CA SER A 132 -19.74 15.91 -8.50
C SER A 132 -19.66 17.35 -9.04
N THR A 133 -20.79 18.05 -9.10
CA THR A 133 -20.84 19.44 -9.58
C THR A 133 -21.21 20.39 -8.43
N PRO A 134 -20.31 21.31 -8.00
CA PRO A 134 -18.94 21.51 -8.50
C PRO A 134 -17.98 20.38 -8.09
N VAL A 135 -16.89 20.21 -8.86
CA VAL A 135 -15.85 19.19 -8.63
C VAL A 135 -15.14 19.46 -7.31
N ARG A 136 -14.88 18.41 -6.53
CA ARG A 136 -14.31 18.53 -5.18
C ARG A 136 -13.04 17.70 -5.04
N GLY A 137 -12.03 18.28 -4.38
CA GLY A 137 -10.87 17.53 -3.91
C GLY A 137 -11.25 16.83 -2.60
N LEU A 138 -10.98 15.54 -2.51
CA LEU A 138 -11.19 14.76 -1.28
C LEU A 138 -9.86 14.25 -0.74
N ALA A 139 -9.73 14.27 0.58
CA ALA A 139 -8.76 13.47 1.30
C ALA A 139 -9.51 12.52 2.25
N ILE A 140 -9.13 11.25 2.27
CA ILE A 140 -9.78 10.18 3.03
C ILE A 140 -8.72 9.55 3.93
N LYS A 141 -9.00 9.44 5.22
CA LYS A 141 -8.05 8.85 6.17
C LYS A 141 -8.48 7.45 6.60
N TYR A 142 -7.55 6.52 6.56
CA TYR A 142 -7.69 5.18 7.09
C TYR A 142 -6.77 4.99 8.29
N THR A 143 -7.26 4.29 9.30
CA THR A 143 -6.45 3.77 10.42
C THR A 143 -5.43 2.73 9.94
N PRO A 144 -4.45 2.34 10.80
CA PRO A 144 -3.51 1.26 10.48
C PRO A 144 -4.16 -0.11 10.22
N ALA A 145 -5.43 -0.30 10.58
CA ALA A 145 -6.21 -1.50 10.25
C ALA A 145 -7.04 -1.34 8.96
N CYS A 146 -6.71 -0.32 8.14
CA CYS A 146 -7.46 0.10 6.95
C CYS A 146 -8.94 0.46 7.21
N GLN A 147 -9.33 0.73 8.46
CA GLN A 147 -10.69 1.22 8.74
C GLN A 147 -10.75 2.72 8.49
N LEU A 148 -11.84 3.23 7.92
CA LEU A 148 -12.07 4.67 7.78
C LEU A 148 -11.96 5.36 9.16
N ASP A 149 -11.06 6.32 9.28
CA ASP A 149 -10.87 7.11 10.50
C ASP A 149 -11.92 8.21 10.57
N THR A 150 -13.05 7.93 11.22
CA THR A 150 -14.18 8.87 11.27
C THR A 150 -13.91 10.15 12.05
N THR A 151 -12.76 10.26 12.73
CA THR A 151 -12.33 11.48 13.41
C THR A 151 -11.67 12.49 12.47
N PHE A 152 -11.28 12.06 11.26
CA PHE A 152 -10.71 12.93 10.25
C PHE A 152 -11.81 13.66 9.46
N GLY A 153 -11.73 15.00 9.41
CA GLY A 153 -12.67 15.83 8.66
C GLY A 153 -14.12 15.58 9.07
N SER A 154 -15.00 15.35 8.09
CA SER A 154 -16.38 14.95 8.33
C SER A 154 -16.55 13.48 8.00
N ALA A 155 -16.72 12.65 9.03
CA ALA A 155 -16.91 11.19 8.91
C ALA A 155 -15.79 10.48 8.12
N GLY A 156 -14.54 10.91 8.30
CA GLY A 156 -13.36 10.34 7.65
C GLY A 156 -12.98 10.95 6.32
N VAL A 157 -13.68 12.01 5.92
CA VAL A 157 -13.45 12.70 4.64
C VAL A 157 -13.23 14.19 4.88
N PHE A 158 -12.08 14.68 4.46
CA PHE A 158 -11.90 16.10 4.18
C PHE A 158 -12.33 16.38 2.74
N SER A 159 -13.16 17.40 2.54
CA SER A 159 -13.65 17.80 1.23
C SER A 159 -13.44 19.29 1.03
N TYR A 160 -12.87 19.66 -0.12
CA TYR A 160 -12.67 21.05 -0.48
C TYR A 160 -13.14 21.32 -1.91
N THR A 161 -13.81 22.45 -2.08
CA THR A 161 -14.15 23.00 -3.39
C THR A 161 -14.26 24.51 -3.28
N ASP A 162 -13.94 25.20 -4.37
CA ASP A 162 -14.25 26.60 -4.54
C ASP A 162 -15.38 26.77 -5.58
N ARG A 163 -15.59 28.00 -6.09
CA ARG A 163 -16.61 28.29 -7.11
C ARG A 163 -16.31 27.68 -8.48
N LEU A 164 -15.07 27.29 -8.71
CA LEU A 164 -14.57 26.80 -9.98
C LEU A 164 -14.39 25.28 -9.96
N GLY A 165 -14.32 24.66 -8.78
CA GLY A 165 -14.06 23.24 -8.61
C GLY A 165 -12.56 22.97 -8.49
N VAL A 166 -12.23 21.95 -7.70
CA VAL A 166 -10.86 21.61 -7.29
C VAL A 166 -10.64 20.12 -7.45
N SER A 167 -9.50 19.73 -8.00
CA SER A 167 -8.98 18.37 -7.98
C SER A 167 -7.77 18.29 -7.07
N PHE A 168 -7.63 17.15 -6.37
CA PHE A 168 -6.39 16.79 -5.69
C PHE A 168 -5.70 15.72 -6.53
N SER A 169 -4.40 15.90 -6.79
CA SER A 169 -3.61 15.04 -7.69
C SER A 169 -2.39 14.42 -7.04
N SER A 170 -1.86 15.02 -5.99
CA SER A 170 -0.69 14.52 -5.28
C SER A 170 -0.75 14.87 -3.80
N ILE A 171 -0.11 14.07 -2.96
CA ILE A 171 0.02 14.34 -1.53
C ILE A 171 1.42 13.94 -1.07
N ASP A 172 2.01 14.74 -0.19
CA ASP A 172 3.24 14.39 0.50
C ASP A 172 3.15 14.77 1.99
N VAL A 173 3.96 14.12 2.81
CA VAL A 173 4.08 14.38 4.24
C VAL A 173 5.35 15.18 4.52
N GLU A 174 5.20 16.33 5.17
CA GLU A 174 6.33 17.17 5.54
C GLU A 174 7.01 16.67 6.83
N SER A 175 8.21 17.19 7.09
CA SER A 175 9.03 16.78 8.25
C SER A 175 8.41 17.07 9.63
N ASP A 176 7.39 17.93 9.68
CA ASP A 176 6.61 18.24 10.87
C ASP A 176 5.30 17.43 10.97
N ASN A 177 5.16 16.42 10.11
CA ASN A 177 3.97 15.59 9.90
C ASN A 177 2.76 16.33 9.32
N SER A 178 2.87 17.58 8.89
CA SER A 178 1.80 18.18 8.09
C SER A 178 1.74 17.55 6.70
N LEU A 179 0.61 17.73 6.00
CA LEU A 179 0.42 17.24 4.65
C LEU A 179 0.42 18.41 3.68
N VAL A 180 1.09 18.23 2.55
CA VAL A 180 0.97 19.11 1.38
C VAL A 180 0.25 18.35 0.29
N ILE A 181 -0.85 18.92 -0.21
CA ILE A 181 -1.63 18.38 -1.32
C ILE A 181 -1.49 19.31 -2.51
N GLY A 182 -1.04 18.75 -3.63
CA GLY A 182 -1.02 19.40 -4.93
C GLY A 182 -2.28 19.08 -5.71
N GLY A 183 -2.74 20.04 -6.51
CA GLY A 183 -3.96 19.90 -7.27
C GLY A 183 -4.15 20.95 -8.34
N LEU A 184 -5.30 20.89 -9.00
CA LEU A 184 -5.72 21.89 -9.97
C LEU A 184 -7.04 22.52 -9.54
N THR A 185 -7.15 23.81 -9.76
CA THR A 185 -8.44 24.43 -10.06
C THR A 185 -8.62 24.40 -11.58
N ASN A 186 -9.82 24.60 -12.08
CA ASN A 186 -10.09 24.65 -13.52
C ASN A 186 -9.23 25.68 -14.33
N PHE A 187 -8.42 26.53 -13.68
CA PHE A 187 -7.56 27.51 -14.35
C PHE A 187 -6.14 27.69 -13.77
N ALA A 188 -5.76 26.99 -12.69
CA ALA A 188 -4.44 27.16 -12.06
C ALA A 188 -4.06 25.97 -11.17
N GLN A 189 -2.75 25.75 -10.97
CA GLN A 189 -2.26 24.87 -9.90
C GLN A 189 -2.67 25.42 -8.53
N ALA A 190 -2.98 24.51 -7.62
CA ALA A 190 -3.30 24.81 -6.24
C ALA A 190 -2.47 23.92 -5.30
N GLU A 191 -2.09 24.49 -4.17
CA GLU A 191 -1.38 23.82 -3.09
C GLU A 191 -2.19 24.00 -1.81
N PHE A 192 -2.35 22.92 -1.05
CA PHE A 192 -3.09 22.89 0.20
C PHE A 192 -2.18 22.32 1.29
N SER A 193 -2.10 22.98 2.44
CA SER A 193 -1.47 22.44 3.63
C SER A 193 -2.53 22.09 4.66
N MET A 194 -2.43 20.92 5.27
CA MET A 194 -3.35 20.47 6.32
C MET A 194 -2.65 19.65 7.41
N ASP A 195 -3.21 19.66 8.62
CA ASP A 195 -2.78 18.80 9.73
C ASP A 195 -3.49 17.43 9.61
N PRO A 196 -2.77 16.28 9.58
CA PRO A 196 -3.40 14.96 9.48
C PRO A 196 -4.22 14.56 10.73
N ALA A 197 -4.05 15.24 11.85
CA ALA A 197 -4.78 14.97 13.08
C ALA A 197 -6.17 15.62 13.10
N MET A 198 -6.42 16.67 12.29
CA MET A 198 -7.66 17.48 12.23
C MET A 198 -8.49 17.42 13.52
N THR A 199 -7.87 17.68 14.68
CA THR A 199 -8.62 17.72 15.92
C THR A 199 -9.47 18.97 15.85
N THR A 200 -10.79 18.80 15.71
CA THR A 200 -11.71 19.92 15.83
C THR A 200 -11.42 20.67 17.13
N PRO A 201 -11.43 22.02 17.15
CA PRO A 201 -11.40 22.78 18.40
C PRO A 201 -12.52 22.37 19.36
#